data_AF-A0A3M1M8E2-F1
#
_entry.id   AF-A0A3M1M8E2-F1
#
_cell.length_a   1.000
_cell.length_b   1.000
_cell.length_c   1.000
_cell.angle_alpha   90.00
_cell.angle_beta   90.00
_cell.angle_gamma   90.00
#
_symmetry.space_group_name_H-M   'P 1'
#
loop_
_entity.id
_entity.type
_entity.pdbx_description
1 polymer ?
#
loop_
_entity_poly.entity_id
_entity_poly.type
_entity_poly.pdbx_seq_one_letter_code
_entity_poly.pdbx_strand_id
1 'polypeptide(L)'
;AWYVGNGEISWGRAILMSLLAIAWIWVAGVIVAECIGRTNWSPLSGMTLIAVTLLIFAIKGSSDMLTTIRVSLFVGAAVCLAISQASDIMLDLKSGYLVGGIPRRQQIAQFIGTWLGPIIVVWLMIVLHQTKPGGMGSEALPAPQAEALASTIDSIVSGDVPAYRYTAGGGLGLMLALSGLGGVGVLVGLGFYMPFAIVLTYTIGNVLRVISDRWLGKPFGYEYGVPVAAGFIVGEALVNVGHAIVQVFASGAAG
;
A
#
# COMPACT_ATOMS: atom_id res chain seq x y z
N ALA A 1 18.59 -18.07 19.80
CA ALA A 1 17.35 -17.33 19.50
C ALA A 1 17.72 -16.08 18.72
N TRP A 2 16.82 -15.60 17.87
CA TRP A 2 16.89 -14.24 17.34
C TRP A 2 16.09 -13.32 18.28
N TYR A 3 16.66 -12.17 18.65
CA TYR A 3 16.05 -11.25 19.60
C TYR A 3 15.35 -10.11 18.87
N VAL A 4 14.10 -9.84 19.24
CA VAL A 4 13.38 -8.63 18.80
C VAL A 4 12.85 -7.90 20.02
N GLY A 5 13.50 -6.78 20.35
CA GLY A 5 13.30 -6.11 21.64
C GLY A 5 13.69 -7.05 22.79
N ASN A 6 12.79 -7.23 23.76
CA ASN A 6 12.99 -8.10 24.93
C ASN A 6 12.50 -9.55 24.73
N GLY A 7 12.08 -9.93 23.51
CA GLY A 7 11.50 -11.24 23.22
C GLY A 7 12.42 -12.14 22.41
N GLU A 8 12.38 -13.45 22.69
CA GLU A 8 13.14 -14.48 21.97
C GLU A 8 12.29 -15.25 20.96
N ILE A 9 12.83 -15.44 19.75
CA ILE A 9 12.28 -16.36 18.75
C ILE A 9 13.29 -17.46 18.44
N SER A 10 12.80 -18.71 18.41
CA SER A 10 13.59 -19.86 17.99
C SER A 10 13.99 -19.75 16.51
N TRP A 11 15.21 -20.18 16.17
CA TRP A 11 15.72 -20.19 14.80
C TRP A 11 14.78 -20.91 13.82
N GLY A 12 14.14 -22.00 14.25
CA GLY A 12 13.17 -22.73 13.41
C GLY A 12 11.98 -21.85 12.97
N ARG A 13 11.50 -20.97 13.85
CA ARG A 13 10.41 -20.04 13.52
C ARG A 13 10.89 -18.88 12.66
N ALA A 14 12.09 -18.36 12.92
CA ALA A 14 12.68 -17.32 12.07
C ALA A 14 12.84 -17.80 10.62
N ILE A 15 13.25 -19.06 10.44
CA ILE A 15 13.32 -19.71 9.12
C ILE A 15 11.92 -19.89 8.54
N LEU A 16 10.96 -20.43 9.31
CA LEU A 16 9.58 -20.59 8.85
C LEU A 16 8.96 -19.27 8.38
N MET A 17 9.10 -18.20 9.17
CA MET A 17 8.59 -16.87 8.84
C MET A 17 9.25 -16.32 7.59
N SER A 18 10.57 -16.47 7.45
CA SER A 18 11.30 -16.03 6.25
C SER A 18 10.82 -16.76 5.01
N LEU A 19 10.64 -18.08 5.06
CA LEU A 19 10.15 -18.87 3.93
C LEU A 19 8.72 -18.50 3.57
N LEU A 20 7.84 -18.33 4.56
CA LEU A 20 6.46 -17.91 4.36
C LEU A 20 6.38 -16.50 3.77
N ALA A 21 7.22 -15.57 4.26
CA ALA A 21 7.31 -14.21 3.75
C ALA A 21 7.79 -14.19 2.30
N ILE A 22 8.83 -14.95 1.95
CA ILE A 22 9.34 -15.06 0.56
C ILE A 22 8.25 -15.64 -0.36
N ALA A 23 7.57 -16.71 0.06
CA ALA A 23 6.48 -17.29 -0.71
C ALA A 23 5.34 -16.27 -0.91
N TRP A 24 4.99 -15.51 0.13
CA TRP A 24 3.97 -14.49 0.04
C TRP A 24 4.38 -13.31 -0.84
N ILE A 25 5.64 -12.85 -0.79
CA ILE A 25 6.17 -11.81 -1.68
C ILE A 25 5.98 -12.22 -3.14
N TRP A 26 6.23 -13.48 -3.48
CA TRP A 26 6.04 -13.96 -4.85
C TRP A 26 4.56 -13.89 -5.28
N VAL A 27 3.65 -14.43 -4.47
CA VAL A 27 2.20 -14.41 -4.76
C VAL A 27 1.68 -12.97 -4.82
N ALA A 28 1.99 -12.17 -3.80
CA ALA A 28 1.51 -10.81 -3.70
C ALA A 28 2.13 -9.88 -4.74
N GLY A 29 3.39 -10.10 -5.11
CA GLY A 29 4.05 -9.38 -6.20
C GLY A 29 3.33 -9.55 -7.53
N VAL A 30 2.90 -10.77 -7.86
CA VAL A 30 2.10 -11.03 -9.08
C VAL A 30 0.74 -10.33 -9.01
N ILE A 31 0.05 -10.42 -7.88
CA ILE A 31 -1.26 -9.75 -7.69
C ILE A 31 -1.11 -8.24 -7.85
N VAL A 32 -0.12 -7.64 -7.19
CA VAL A 32 0.10 -6.19 -7.27
C VAL A 32 0.52 -5.76 -8.67
N ALA A 33 1.38 -6.52 -9.35
CA ALA A 33 1.74 -6.27 -10.74
C ALA A 33 0.50 -6.30 -11.67
N GLU A 34 -0.41 -7.25 -11.46
CA GLU A 34 -1.64 -7.34 -12.24
C GLU A 34 -2.60 -6.17 -11.94
N CYS A 35 -2.76 -5.81 -10.67
CA CYS A 35 -3.55 -4.65 -10.23
C CYS A 35 -3.04 -3.36 -10.88
N ILE A 36 -1.74 -3.10 -10.77
CA ILE A 36 -1.12 -1.91 -11.36
C ILE A 36 -1.23 -1.95 -12.88
N GLY A 37 -0.94 -3.09 -13.51
CA GLY A 37 -0.99 -3.22 -14.96
C GLY A 37 -2.37 -2.93 -15.56
N ARG A 38 -3.45 -3.22 -14.82
CA ARG A 38 -4.84 -2.98 -15.30
C ARG A 38 -5.45 -1.67 -14.84
N THR A 39 -5.13 -1.21 -13.65
CA THR A 39 -5.86 -0.09 -13.02
C THR A 39 -4.97 1.09 -12.65
N ASN A 40 -3.65 0.90 -12.67
CA ASN A 40 -2.69 1.84 -12.09
C ASN A 40 -2.86 2.06 -10.58
N TRP A 41 -3.47 1.08 -9.88
CA TRP A 41 -3.64 1.05 -8.43
C TRP A 41 -3.05 -0.22 -7.83
N SER A 42 -2.44 -0.09 -6.65
CA SER A 42 -1.84 -1.19 -5.91
C SER A 42 -2.51 -1.39 -4.54
N PRO A 43 -2.98 -2.61 -4.22
CA PRO A 43 -3.62 -2.90 -2.92
C PRO A 43 -2.58 -3.20 -1.81
N LEU A 44 -1.49 -2.43 -1.74
CA LEU A 44 -0.33 -2.72 -0.90
C LEU A 44 -0.71 -2.94 0.58
N SER A 45 -1.59 -2.10 1.13
CA SER A 45 -1.98 -2.20 2.54
C SER A 45 -2.73 -3.51 2.84
N GLY A 46 -3.63 -3.94 1.94
CA GLY A 46 -4.34 -5.21 2.08
C GLY A 46 -3.41 -6.41 1.97
N MET A 47 -2.47 -6.40 1.02
CA MET A 47 -1.47 -7.48 0.87
C MET A 47 -0.55 -7.59 2.07
N THR A 48 -0.22 -6.46 2.70
CA THR A 48 0.59 -6.40 3.92
C THR A 48 -0.16 -6.93 5.12
N LEU A 49 -1.44 -6.58 5.26
CA LEU A 49 -2.29 -7.06 6.35
C LEU A 49 -2.48 -8.58 6.29
N ILE A 50 -2.67 -9.15 5.09
CA ILE A 50 -2.69 -10.61 4.90
C ILE A 50 -1.33 -11.22 5.26
N ALA A 51 -0.21 -10.60 4.86
CA ALA A 51 1.12 -11.08 5.23
C ALA A 51 1.29 -11.16 6.75
N VAL A 52 0.98 -10.08 7.47
CA VAL A 52 1.05 -10.00 8.93
C VAL A 52 0.13 -11.06 9.56
N THR A 53 -1.08 -11.24 9.03
CA THR A 53 -2.03 -12.25 9.50
C THR A 53 -1.46 -13.67 9.37
N LEU A 54 -0.96 -14.03 8.18
CA LEU A 54 -0.34 -15.34 7.92
C LEU A 54 0.85 -15.59 8.84
N LEU A 55 1.70 -14.58 9.03
CA LEU A 55 2.87 -14.64 9.90
C LEU A 55 2.47 -14.84 11.37
N ILE A 56 1.46 -14.11 11.88
CA ILE A 56 0.94 -14.30 13.24
C ILE A 56 0.42 -15.73 13.40
N PHE A 57 -0.41 -16.23 12.49
CA PHE A 57 -0.94 -17.59 12.57
C PHE A 57 0.15 -18.67 12.53
N ALA A 58 1.22 -18.46 11.77
CA ALA A 58 2.32 -19.41 11.64
C ALA A 58 3.11 -19.63 12.95
N ILE A 59 3.13 -18.63 13.85
CA ILE A 59 3.92 -18.68 15.09
C ILE A 59 3.11 -18.49 16.38
N LYS A 60 1.80 -18.21 16.29
CA LYS A 60 0.87 -18.09 17.43
C LYS A 60 0.87 -19.38 18.26
N GLY A 61 0.99 -19.25 19.58
CA GLY A 61 0.83 -20.36 20.54
C GLY A 61 2.12 -20.89 21.16
N SER A 62 3.29 -20.31 20.84
CA SER A 62 4.56 -20.87 21.32
C SER A 62 5.64 -19.83 21.62
N SER A 63 5.33 -18.54 21.43
CA SER A 63 6.08 -17.37 21.89
C SER A 63 5.11 -16.43 22.61
N ASP A 64 5.66 -15.53 23.41
CA ASP A 64 4.90 -14.39 23.93
C ASP A 64 4.14 -13.66 22.80
N MET A 65 2.89 -13.27 23.07
CA MET A 65 1.99 -12.70 22.07
C MET A 65 2.53 -11.36 21.56
N LEU A 66 3.08 -10.54 22.44
CA LEU A 66 3.63 -9.23 22.08
C LEU A 66 4.85 -9.38 21.18
N THR A 67 5.71 -10.36 21.47
CA THR A 67 6.86 -10.72 20.62
C THR A 67 6.39 -11.17 19.23
N THR A 68 5.36 -12.04 19.18
CA THR A 68 4.77 -12.55 17.94
C THR A 68 4.24 -11.41 17.06
N ILE A 69 3.50 -10.47 17.64
CA ILE A 69 2.96 -9.30 16.93
C ILE A 69 4.10 -8.43 16.37
N ARG A 70 5.09 -8.09 17.20
CA ARG A 70 6.22 -7.23 16.79
C ARG A 70 6.97 -7.82 15.61
N VAL A 71 7.34 -9.10 15.66
CA VAL A 71 8.11 -9.72 14.58
C VAL A 71 7.29 -9.86 13.31
N SER A 72 6.02 -10.26 13.42
CA SER A 72 5.14 -10.32 12.25
C SER A 72 4.94 -8.96 11.60
N LEU A 73 4.87 -7.87 12.39
CA LEU A 73 4.82 -6.49 11.87
C LEU A 73 6.12 -6.09 11.17
N PHE A 74 7.28 -6.40 11.75
CA PHE A 74 8.58 -6.10 11.13
C PHE A 74 8.75 -6.83 9.79
N VAL A 75 8.47 -8.14 9.76
CA VAL A 75 8.55 -8.93 8.54
C VAL A 75 7.47 -8.50 7.54
N GLY A 76 6.24 -8.20 8.00
CA GLY A 76 5.16 -7.67 7.18
C GLY A 76 5.52 -6.33 6.51
N ALA A 77 6.20 -5.43 7.23
CA ALA A 77 6.70 -4.18 6.66
C ALA A 77 7.76 -4.44 5.57
N ALA A 78 8.69 -5.37 5.79
CA ALA A 78 9.67 -5.76 4.78
C ALA A 78 9.00 -6.36 3.53
N VAL A 79 7.97 -7.19 3.72
CA VAL A 79 7.15 -7.76 2.64
C VAL A 79 6.44 -6.66 1.85
N CYS A 80 5.82 -5.69 2.54
CA CYS A 80 5.17 -4.52 1.92
C CYS A 80 6.12 -3.77 0.99
N LEU A 81 7.31 -3.43 1.51
CA LEU A 81 8.34 -2.70 0.77
C LEU A 81 8.84 -3.51 -0.44
N ALA A 82 9.06 -4.81 -0.28
CA ALA A 82 9.51 -5.69 -1.36
C ALA A 82 8.48 -5.75 -2.50
N ILE A 83 7.19 -5.89 -2.16
CA ILE A 83 6.09 -5.93 -3.15
C ILE A 83 5.92 -4.57 -3.82
N SER A 84 5.96 -3.48 -3.05
CA SER A 84 5.88 -2.11 -3.58
C SER A 84 6.99 -1.86 -4.60
N GLN A 85 8.23 -2.18 -4.25
CA GLN A 85 9.38 -1.95 -5.12
C GLN A 85 9.33 -2.80 -6.39
N ALA A 86 8.86 -4.05 -6.31
CA ALA A 86 8.66 -4.90 -7.48
C ALA A 86 7.64 -4.28 -8.44
N SER A 87 6.59 -3.67 -7.88
CA SER A 87 5.51 -3.06 -8.64
C SER A 87 5.89 -1.72 -9.28
N ASP A 88 6.70 -0.90 -8.58
CA ASP A 88 7.24 0.36 -9.10
C ASP A 88 8.25 0.10 -10.23
N ILE A 89 9.18 -0.85 -10.03
CA ILE A 89 10.16 -1.24 -11.06
C ILE A 89 9.47 -1.70 -12.35
N MET A 90 8.33 -2.39 -12.25
CA MET A 90 7.57 -2.83 -13.43
C MET A 90 7.11 -1.63 -14.28
N LEU A 91 6.59 -0.58 -13.64
CA LEU A 91 6.15 0.64 -14.32
C LEU A 91 7.32 1.46 -14.86
N ASP A 92 8.39 1.59 -14.07
CA ASP A 92 9.58 2.36 -14.41
C ASP A 92 10.34 1.74 -15.58
N LEU A 93 10.52 0.42 -15.60
CA LEU A 93 11.17 -0.27 -16.72
C LEU A 93 10.35 -0.16 -18.00
N LYS A 94 9.01 -0.18 -17.90
CA LYS A 94 8.13 -0.01 -19.07
C LYS A 94 8.21 1.41 -19.62
N SER A 95 8.00 2.42 -18.78
CA SER A 95 8.08 3.82 -19.20
C SER A 95 9.48 4.15 -19.71
N GLY A 96 10.50 3.68 -19.00
CA GLY A 96 11.90 3.75 -19.34
C GLY A 96 12.23 3.16 -20.71
N TYR A 97 11.72 1.97 -21.01
CA TYR A 97 11.88 1.33 -22.32
C TYR A 97 11.24 2.17 -23.44
N LEU A 98 10.03 2.71 -23.22
CA LEU A 98 9.31 3.52 -24.22
C LEU A 98 10.03 4.82 -24.58
N VAL A 99 10.79 5.41 -23.65
CA VAL A 99 11.57 6.64 -23.88
C VAL A 99 13.03 6.39 -24.26
N GLY A 100 13.42 5.13 -24.51
CA GLY A 100 14.78 4.76 -24.92
C GLY A 100 15.82 4.71 -23.78
N GLY A 101 15.37 4.56 -22.53
CA GLY A 101 16.23 4.45 -21.36
C GLY A 101 16.98 3.11 -21.26
N ILE A 102 18.10 3.12 -20.53
CA ILE A 102 18.93 1.92 -20.29
C ILE A 102 18.51 1.29 -18.94
N PRO A 103 17.98 0.05 -18.90
CA PRO A 103 17.47 -0.58 -17.68
C PRO A 103 18.48 -0.62 -16.53
N ARG A 104 19.76 -0.91 -16.83
CA ARG A 104 20.82 -0.94 -15.82
C ARG A 104 21.01 0.42 -15.13
N ARG A 105 20.90 1.53 -15.86
CA ARG A 105 21.04 2.87 -15.29
C ARG A 105 19.84 3.22 -14.40
N GLN A 106 18.64 2.80 -14.81
CA GLN A 106 17.41 2.99 -14.02
C GLN A 106 17.47 2.23 -12.70
N GLN A 107 17.86 0.96 -12.72
CA GLN A 107 17.99 0.16 -11.50
C GLN A 107 19.01 0.76 -10.51
N ILE A 108 20.16 1.23 -11.00
CA ILE A 108 21.16 1.90 -10.14
C ILE A 108 20.59 3.19 -9.56
N ALA A 109 19.96 4.03 -10.39
CA ALA A 109 19.36 5.28 -9.94
C ALA A 109 18.27 5.05 -8.88
N GLN A 110 17.40 4.05 -9.09
CA GLN A 110 16.33 3.71 -8.16
C GLN A 110 16.90 3.14 -6.86
N PHE A 111 17.86 2.21 -6.94
CA PHE A 111 18.51 1.66 -5.75
C PHE A 111 19.17 2.73 -4.88
N ILE A 112 19.84 3.71 -5.49
CA ILE A 112 20.46 4.83 -4.76
C ILE A 112 19.39 5.81 -4.24
N GLY A 113 18.37 6.11 -5.06
CA GLY A 113 17.32 7.07 -4.72
C GLY A 113 16.38 6.61 -3.61
N THR A 114 16.05 5.31 -3.54
CA THR A 114 15.07 4.77 -2.59
C THR A 114 15.45 5.03 -1.12
N TRP A 115 16.73 5.21 -0.79
CA TRP A 115 17.18 5.49 0.58
C TRP A 115 16.73 6.85 1.12
N LEU A 116 16.54 7.85 0.26
CA LEU A 116 16.15 9.20 0.69
C LEU A 116 14.73 9.21 1.28
N GLY A 117 13.82 8.42 0.69
CA GLY A 117 12.42 8.36 1.11
C GLY A 117 12.25 8.00 2.59
N PRO A 118 12.72 6.83 3.05
CA PRO A 118 12.66 6.43 4.45
C PRO A 118 13.33 7.42 5.40
N ILE A 119 14.49 7.99 5.03
CA ILE A 119 15.18 8.96 5.88
C ILE A 119 14.31 10.19 6.13
N ILE A 120 13.77 10.79 5.06
CA ILE A 120 12.94 12.00 5.14
C ILE A 120 11.62 11.71 5.86
N VAL A 121 10.95 10.60 5.50
CA VAL A 121 9.66 10.24 6.08
C VAL A 121 9.79 9.90 7.56
N VAL A 122 10.75 9.06 7.96
CA VAL A 122 10.97 8.72 9.37
C VAL A 122 11.32 9.96 10.19
N TRP A 123 12.19 10.83 9.67
CA TRP A 123 12.52 12.10 10.32
C TRP A 123 11.26 12.96 10.51
N LEU A 124 10.47 13.16 9.46
CA LEU A 124 9.23 13.93 9.52
C LEU A 124 8.23 13.32 10.53
N MET A 125 8.09 12.00 10.54
CA MET A 125 7.22 11.30 11.48
C MET A 125 7.64 11.52 12.94
N ILE A 126 8.95 11.49 13.23
CA ILE A 126 9.48 11.78 14.58
C ILE A 126 9.16 13.24 14.96
N VAL A 127 9.43 14.19 14.06
CA VAL A 127 9.15 15.61 14.30
C VAL A 127 7.67 15.84 14.56
N LEU A 128 6.79 15.30 13.72
CA LEU A 128 5.33 15.45 13.88
C LEU A 128 4.83 14.80 15.17
N HIS A 129 5.33 13.61 15.51
CA HIS A 129 4.95 12.91 16.74
C HIS A 129 5.33 13.71 18.00
N GLN A 130 6.47 14.40 17.99
CA GLN A 130 6.95 15.19 19.12
C GLN A 130 6.30 16.58 19.21
N THR A 131 5.91 17.17 18.07
CA THR A 131 5.44 18.56 18.00
C THR A 131 3.93 18.70 18.10
N LYS A 132 3.14 17.68 17.73
CA LYS A 132 1.69 17.74 17.79
C LYS A 132 1.16 17.17 19.11
N PRO A 133 0.22 17.85 19.79
CA PRO A 133 -0.41 17.33 21.00
C PRO A 133 -1.01 15.93 20.79
N GLY A 134 -0.65 14.99 21.65
CA GLY A 134 -1.10 13.59 21.56
C GLY A 134 -0.34 12.71 20.56
N GLY A 135 0.61 13.26 19.80
CA GLY A 135 1.44 12.51 18.87
C GLY A 135 0.65 11.82 17.74
N MET A 136 1.25 10.78 17.15
CA MET A 136 0.59 9.98 16.10
C MET A 136 -0.55 9.12 16.68
N GLY A 137 -1.68 9.09 15.99
CA GLY A 137 -2.91 8.44 16.46
C GLY A 137 -3.81 9.35 17.30
N SER A 138 -3.43 10.63 17.49
CA SER A 138 -4.29 11.64 18.09
C SER A 138 -5.31 12.19 17.08
N GLU A 139 -6.29 12.97 17.56
CA GLU A 139 -7.23 13.69 16.68
C GLU A 139 -6.51 14.66 15.73
N ALA A 140 -5.36 15.20 16.13
CA ALA A 140 -4.56 16.09 15.30
C ALA A 140 -3.73 15.35 14.23
N LEU A 141 -3.36 14.08 14.49
CA LEU A 141 -2.61 13.22 13.58
C LEU A 141 -3.24 11.82 13.52
N PRO A 142 -4.44 11.68 12.92
CA PRO A 142 -5.11 10.39 12.84
C PRO A 142 -4.30 9.41 11.98
N ALA A 143 -4.21 8.16 12.43
CA ALA A 143 -3.47 7.09 11.76
C ALA A 143 -4.38 5.92 11.39
N PRO A 144 -5.36 6.12 10.48
CA PRO A 144 -6.42 5.14 10.21
C PRO A 144 -5.89 3.81 9.67
N GLN A 145 -4.78 3.82 8.93
CA GLN A 145 -4.15 2.59 8.45
C GLN A 145 -3.51 1.77 9.58
N ALA A 146 -2.91 2.45 10.57
CA ALA A 146 -2.36 1.78 11.74
C ALA A 146 -3.49 1.20 12.62
N GLU A 147 -4.60 1.93 12.74
CA GLU A 147 -5.78 1.49 13.47
C GLU A 147 -6.46 0.27 12.82
N ALA A 148 -6.62 0.25 11.50
CA ALA A 148 -7.14 -0.92 10.77
C ALA A 148 -6.23 -2.15 10.91
N LEU A 149 -4.92 -1.94 10.94
CA LEU A 149 -3.96 -3.02 11.18
C LEU A 149 -4.06 -3.53 12.64
N ALA A 150 -4.16 -2.61 13.60
CA ALA A 150 -4.33 -2.94 15.01
C ALA A 150 -5.63 -3.72 15.26
N SER A 151 -6.76 -3.29 14.70
CA SER A 151 -8.06 -3.97 14.84
C SER A 151 -8.03 -5.38 14.27
N THR A 152 -7.32 -5.59 13.15
CA THR A 152 -7.15 -6.91 12.54
C THR A 152 -6.30 -7.82 13.42
N ILE A 153 -5.18 -7.31 13.95
CA ILE A 153 -4.33 -8.05 14.88
C ILE A 153 -5.12 -8.42 16.13
N ASP A 154 -5.88 -7.48 16.70
CA ASP A 154 -6.72 -7.71 17.88
C ASP A 154 -7.77 -8.80 17.63
N SER A 155 -8.44 -8.78 16.48
CA SER A 155 -9.37 -9.84 16.06
C SER A 155 -8.69 -11.22 15.98
N ILE A 156 -7.45 -11.27 15.48
CA ILE A 156 -6.67 -12.53 15.41
C ILE A 156 -6.25 -13.01 16.80
N VAL A 157 -5.85 -12.10 17.68
CA VAL A 157 -5.38 -12.41 19.03
C VAL A 157 -6.53 -12.90 19.89
N SER A 158 -7.64 -12.16 19.92
CA SER A 158 -8.88 -12.47 20.65
C SER A 158 -9.59 -13.73 20.14
N GLY A 159 -9.30 -14.14 18.90
CA GLY A 159 -9.95 -15.28 18.27
C GLY A 159 -11.30 -14.94 17.63
N ASP A 160 -11.72 -13.68 17.68
CA ASP A 160 -12.93 -13.17 17.01
C ASP A 160 -12.65 -12.80 15.54
N VAL A 161 -11.98 -13.71 14.83
CA VAL A 161 -11.71 -13.50 13.40
C VAL A 161 -13.01 -13.71 12.63
N PRO A 162 -13.48 -12.74 11.83
CA PRO A 162 -14.71 -12.88 11.06
C PRO A 162 -14.52 -13.84 9.88
N ALA A 163 -14.42 -15.14 10.16
CA ALA A 163 -14.10 -16.20 9.20
C ALA A 163 -15.09 -16.25 8.02
N TYR A 164 -16.35 -15.89 8.27
CA TYR A 164 -17.36 -15.73 7.21
C TYR A 164 -16.93 -14.70 6.14
N ARG A 165 -16.28 -13.60 6.53
CA ARG A 165 -15.82 -12.57 5.57
C ARG A 165 -14.69 -13.10 4.68
N TYR A 166 -13.74 -13.84 5.25
CA TYR A 166 -12.63 -14.42 4.49
C TYR A 166 -13.10 -15.52 3.55
N THR A 167 -14.00 -16.39 4.01
CA THR A 167 -14.55 -17.49 3.19
C THR A 167 -15.49 -16.98 2.11
N ALA A 168 -16.36 -16.01 2.42
CA ALA A 168 -17.21 -15.36 1.41
C ALA A 168 -16.39 -14.59 0.37
N GLY A 169 -15.39 -13.82 0.81
CA GLY A 169 -14.49 -13.09 -0.09
C GLY A 169 -13.65 -14.02 -0.97
N GLY A 170 -13.10 -15.09 -0.39
CA GLY A 170 -12.37 -16.12 -1.12
C GLY A 170 -13.27 -16.88 -2.10
N GLY A 171 -14.50 -17.20 -1.71
CA GLY A 171 -15.50 -17.83 -2.56
C GLY A 171 -15.90 -16.95 -3.74
N LEU A 172 -16.20 -15.67 -3.49
CA LEU A 172 -16.47 -14.69 -4.55
C LEU A 172 -15.27 -14.54 -5.48
N GLY A 173 -14.06 -14.43 -4.93
CA GLY A 173 -12.82 -14.36 -5.70
C GLY A 173 -12.62 -15.57 -6.59
N LEU A 174 -12.88 -16.78 -6.08
CA LEU A 174 -12.83 -18.02 -6.85
C LEU A 174 -13.88 -18.04 -7.96
N MET A 175 -15.13 -17.63 -7.67
CA MET A 175 -16.18 -17.52 -8.69
C MET A 175 -15.78 -16.55 -9.82
N LEU A 176 -15.20 -15.40 -9.47
CA LEU A 176 -14.71 -14.44 -10.46
C LEU A 176 -13.50 -14.97 -11.23
N ALA A 177 -12.59 -15.70 -10.59
CA ALA A 177 -11.47 -16.35 -11.26
C ALA A 177 -11.92 -17.43 -12.26
N LEU A 178 -12.98 -18.18 -11.91
CA LEU A 178 -13.56 -19.23 -12.76
C LEU A 178 -14.50 -18.68 -13.84
N SER A 179 -14.84 -17.39 -13.82
CA SER A 179 -15.74 -16.77 -14.81
C SER A 179 -15.17 -16.76 -16.23
N GLY A 180 -13.86 -17.00 -16.41
CA GLY A 180 -13.16 -16.91 -17.69
C GLY A 180 -12.93 -15.47 -18.17
N LEU A 181 -13.45 -14.47 -17.45
CA LEU A 181 -13.23 -13.06 -17.75
C LEU A 181 -11.93 -12.57 -17.10
N GLY A 182 -10.86 -12.59 -17.89
CA GLY A 182 -9.53 -12.17 -17.43
C GLY A 182 -9.55 -10.78 -16.77
N GLY A 183 -9.15 -10.74 -15.50
CA GLY A 183 -9.00 -9.50 -14.73
C GLY A 183 -10.23 -8.93 -14.05
N VAL A 184 -11.41 -9.54 -14.21
CA VAL A 184 -12.62 -9.07 -13.52
C VAL A 184 -12.49 -9.19 -11.99
N GLY A 185 -11.87 -10.27 -11.51
CA GLY A 185 -11.59 -10.44 -10.08
C GLY A 185 -10.76 -9.29 -9.49
N VAL A 186 -9.76 -8.81 -10.24
CA VAL A 186 -8.92 -7.67 -9.84
C VAL A 186 -9.73 -6.37 -9.78
N LEU A 187 -10.55 -6.10 -10.80
CA LEU A 187 -11.38 -4.89 -10.85
C LEU A 187 -12.40 -4.85 -9.72
N VAL A 188 -13.10 -5.96 -9.49
CA VAL A 188 -14.10 -6.06 -8.41
C VAL A 188 -13.42 -6.01 -7.05
N GLY A 189 -12.32 -6.74 -6.85
CA GLY A 189 -11.57 -6.75 -5.60
C GLY A 189 -11.03 -5.37 -5.20
N LEU A 190 -10.44 -4.63 -6.14
CA LEU A 190 -9.99 -3.26 -5.92
C LEU A 190 -11.15 -2.31 -5.63
N GLY A 191 -12.30 -2.50 -6.30
CA GLY A 191 -13.51 -1.74 -6.03
C GLY A 191 -14.00 -1.89 -4.58
N PHE A 192 -13.96 -3.10 -4.02
CA PHE A 192 -14.32 -3.34 -2.62
C PHE A 192 -13.25 -2.88 -1.61
N TYR A 193 -12.00 -2.78 -2.04
CA TYR A 193 -10.88 -2.36 -1.20
C TYR A 193 -10.89 -0.85 -0.91
N MET A 194 -11.39 -0.04 -1.86
CA MET A 194 -11.33 1.42 -1.77
C MET A 194 -12.58 2.01 -1.08
N PRO A 195 -12.44 3.15 -0.38
CA PRO A 195 -13.59 3.93 0.08
C PRO A 195 -14.56 4.25 -1.06
N PHE A 196 -15.86 4.13 -0.80
CA PHE A 196 -16.91 4.36 -1.80
C PHE A 196 -16.77 5.72 -2.51
N ALA A 197 -16.37 6.77 -1.78
CA ALA A 197 -16.13 8.09 -2.35
C ALA A 197 -15.07 8.06 -3.48
N ILE A 198 -13.98 7.31 -3.30
CA ILE A 198 -12.91 7.20 -4.32
C ILE A 198 -13.39 6.39 -5.52
N VAL A 199 -14.12 5.30 -5.28
CA VAL A 199 -14.69 4.48 -6.35
C VAL A 199 -15.70 5.29 -7.17
N LEU A 200 -16.54 6.09 -6.51
CA LEU A 200 -17.54 6.92 -7.15
C LEU A 200 -16.90 8.03 -8.00
N THR A 201 -15.91 8.77 -7.47
CA THR A 201 -15.22 9.81 -8.25
C THR A 201 -14.48 9.23 -9.44
N TYR A 202 -13.84 8.06 -9.28
CA TYR A 202 -13.21 7.33 -10.38
C TYR A 202 -14.24 6.92 -11.44
N THR A 203 -15.41 6.44 -11.02
CA THR A 203 -16.51 6.08 -11.93
C THR A 203 -16.99 7.29 -12.73
N ILE A 204 -17.18 8.44 -12.08
CA ILE A 204 -17.56 9.69 -12.74
C ILE A 204 -16.49 10.10 -13.76
N GLY A 205 -15.21 10.03 -13.40
CA GLY A 205 -14.09 10.31 -14.30
C GLY A 205 -14.09 9.41 -15.55
N ASN A 206 -14.37 8.12 -15.39
CA ASN A 206 -14.48 7.18 -16.52
C ASN A 206 -15.69 7.47 -17.41
N VAL A 207 -16.85 7.81 -16.82
CA VAL A 207 -18.03 8.20 -17.57
C VAL A 207 -17.74 9.45 -18.40
N LEU A 208 -17.11 10.46 -17.80
CA LEU A 208 -16.67 11.66 -18.52
C LEU A 208 -15.69 11.34 -19.64
N ARG A 209 -14.73 10.42 -19.41
CA ARG A 209 -13.80 9.95 -20.44
C ARG A 209 -14.54 9.33 -21.63
N VAL A 210 -15.50 8.43 -21.38
CA VAL A 210 -16.28 7.74 -22.41
C VAL A 210 -17.15 8.71 -23.20
N ILE A 211 -17.81 9.65 -22.54
CA ILE A 211 -18.62 10.69 -23.19
C ILE A 211 -17.73 11.59 -24.06
N SER A 212 -16.60 12.05 -23.51
CA SER A 212 -15.62 12.88 -24.21
C SER A 212 -15.06 12.17 -25.44
N ASP A 213 -14.70 10.88 -25.32
CA ASP A 213 -14.24 10.07 -26.46
C ASP A 213 -15.29 9.94 -27.56
N ARG A 214 -16.57 9.87 -27.18
CA ARG A 214 -17.67 9.74 -28.12
C ARG A 214 -17.97 11.04 -28.86
N TRP A 215 -17.78 12.20 -28.22
CA TRP A 215 -18.20 13.50 -28.75
C TRP A 215 -17.06 14.29 -29.38
N LEU A 216 -15.88 14.27 -28.75
CA LEU A 216 -14.70 15.05 -29.14
C LEU A 216 -13.60 14.19 -29.78
N GLY A 217 -13.77 12.86 -29.74
CA GLY A 217 -12.80 11.91 -30.26
C GLY A 217 -11.67 11.60 -29.29
N LYS A 218 -11.03 10.46 -29.51
CA LYS A 218 -9.93 9.96 -28.65
C LYS A 218 -8.74 10.91 -28.50
N PRO A 219 -8.28 11.63 -29.55
CA PRO A 219 -7.14 12.55 -29.43
C PRO A 219 -7.36 13.61 -28.36
N PHE A 220 -8.56 14.20 -28.29
CA PHE A 220 -8.87 15.23 -27.31
C PHE A 220 -8.60 14.78 -25.87
N GLY A 221 -9.05 13.56 -25.53
CA GLY A 221 -8.87 13.07 -24.18
C GLY A 221 -7.42 12.74 -23.82
N TYR A 222 -6.59 12.29 -24.77
CA TYR A 222 -5.18 12.03 -24.53
C TYR A 222 -4.33 13.30 -24.51
N GLU A 223 -4.60 14.25 -25.41
CA GLU A 223 -3.78 15.46 -25.58
C GLU A 223 -4.17 16.60 -24.64
N TYR A 224 -5.46 16.69 -24.24
CA TYR A 224 -5.95 17.77 -23.39
C TYR A 224 -6.59 17.26 -22.10
N GLY A 225 -7.45 16.23 -22.18
CA GLY A 225 -8.18 15.72 -21.02
C GLY A 225 -7.26 15.20 -19.91
N VAL A 226 -6.33 14.29 -20.25
CA VAL A 226 -5.37 13.73 -19.30
C VAL A 226 -4.43 14.80 -18.72
N PRO A 227 -3.80 15.68 -19.52
CA PRO A 227 -2.96 16.75 -18.97
C PRO A 227 -3.68 17.72 -18.03
N VAL A 228 -4.93 18.10 -18.34
CA VAL A 228 -5.73 18.98 -17.46
C VAL A 228 -6.04 18.28 -16.13
N ALA A 229 -6.47 17.02 -16.17
CA ALA A 229 -6.73 16.25 -14.95
C ALA A 229 -5.45 16.08 -14.11
N ALA A 230 -4.32 15.77 -14.74
CA ALA A 230 -3.02 15.69 -14.07
C ALA A 230 -2.62 17.04 -13.44
N GLY A 231 -2.87 18.14 -14.14
CA GLY A 231 -2.65 19.50 -13.63
C GLY A 231 -3.45 19.80 -12.36
N PHE A 232 -4.72 19.37 -12.29
CA PHE A 232 -5.52 19.53 -11.07
C PHE A 232 -5.00 18.68 -9.91
N ILE A 233 -4.64 17.42 -10.17
CA ILE A 233 -4.08 16.52 -9.14
C ILE A 233 -2.78 17.11 -8.55
N VAL A 234 -1.87 17.54 -9.43
CA VAL A 234 -0.60 18.15 -9.00
C VAL A 234 -0.84 19.50 -8.32
N GLY A 235 -1.76 20.31 -8.85
CA GLY A 235 -2.10 21.62 -8.31
C GLY A 235 -2.63 21.55 -6.88
N GLU A 236 -3.56 20.64 -6.61
CA GLU A 236 -4.08 20.40 -5.25
C GLU A 236 -2.95 19.98 -4.29
N ALA A 237 -2.10 19.03 -4.70
CA ALA A 237 -0.99 18.56 -3.89
C ALA A 237 0.00 19.69 -3.55
N LEU A 238 0.36 20.53 -4.53
CA LEU A 238 1.25 21.67 -4.32
C LEU A 238 0.65 22.73 -3.38
N VAL A 239 -0.64 23.03 -3.53
CA VAL A 239 -1.34 23.97 -2.64
C VAL A 239 -1.35 23.43 -1.20
N ASN A 240 -1.61 22.14 -1.01
CA ASN A 240 -1.59 21.51 0.31
C ASN A 240 -0.20 21.55 0.95
N VAL A 241 0.87 21.30 0.18
CA VAL A 241 2.26 21.44 0.66
C VAL A 241 2.56 22.89 1.04
N GLY A 242 2.18 23.86 0.19
CA GLY A 242 2.34 25.28 0.49
C GLY A 242 1.63 25.70 1.78
N HIS A 243 0.39 25.24 1.96
CA HIS A 243 -0.38 25.48 3.19
C HIS A 243 0.29 24.85 4.42
N ALA A 244 0.78 23.62 4.31
CA ALA A 244 1.51 22.96 5.39
C ALA A 244 2.79 23.73 5.77
N ILE A 245 3.54 24.24 4.80
CA ILE A 245 4.73 25.07 5.03
C ILE A 245 4.35 26.34 5.81
N VAL A 246 3.31 27.05 5.36
CA VAL A 246 2.83 28.26 6.04
C VAL A 246 2.41 27.95 7.49
N GLN A 247 1.70 26.85 7.72
CA GLN A 247 1.32 26.42 9.06
C GLN A 247 2.52 26.13 9.95
N VAL A 248 3.55 25.44 9.44
CA VAL A 248 4.77 25.13 10.20
C VAL A 248 5.48 26.44 10.60
N PHE A 249 5.68 27.37 9.66
CA PHE A 249 6.33 28.66 9.96
C PHE A 249 5.49 29.56 10.87
N ALA A 250 4.17 29.59 10.70
CA ALA A 250 3.28 30.35 11.59
C ALA A 250 3.25 29.78 13.01
N SER A 251 3.28 28.44 13.15
CA SER A 251 3.33 27.78 14.46
C SER A 251 4.70 27.91 15.15
N GLY A 252 5.80 27.93 14.38
CA GLY A 252 7.15 28.16 14.89
C GLY A 252 7.44 29.61 15.26
N ALA A 253 6.63 30.57 14.80
CA ALA A 253 6.70 31.98 15.20
C ALA A 253 5.84 32.30 16.44
N ALA A 254 4.99 31.37 16.86
CA ALA A 254 4.05 31.53 17.99
C ALA A 254 4.47 30.74 19.25
N GLY A 255 5.58 30.00 19.20
CA GLY A 255 6.20 29.31 20.34
C GLY A 255 7.55 29.93 20.68
#